data_AF-A0A1H7IGU5-F1
#
_entry.id   AF-A0A1H7IGU5-F1
#
_cell.length_a   1.000
_cell.length_b   1.000
_cell.length_c   1.000
_cell.angle_alpha   90.00
_cell.angle_beta   90.00
_cell.angle_gamma   90.00
#
_symmetry.space_group_name_H-M   'P 1'
#
loop_
_entity.id
_entity.type
_entity.pdbx_description
1 polymer ?
#
loop_
_entity_poly.entity_id
_entity_poly.type
_entity_poly.pdbx_seq_one_letter_code
_entity_poly.pdbx_strand_id
1 'polypeptide(L)'
;MRTISMQWNLRQVMADRGLFQTSQLLPLLEERGIHLTREHVYRLVTKPPQRLNTDVFVALCDALGCTPNDLVVPVVEQRPAAKTGTTDSGPKIGSLRPVRAKVRRPDGA
;
A
#
# COMPACT_ATOMS: atom_id res chain seq x y z
N MET A 1 -10.87 -16.36 3.62
CA MET A 1 -9.73 -16.15 4.53
C MET A 1 -9.41 -14.67 4.54
N ARG A 2 -9.25 -14.08 5.72
CA ARG A 2 -8.88 -12.65 5.87
C ARG A 2 -7.36 -12.54 5.80
N THR A 3 -6.84 -11.88 4.78
CA THR A 3 -5.42 -11.55 4.70
C THR A 3 -5.21 -10.17 5.32
N ILE A 4 -4.20 -10.04 6.18
CA ILE A 4 -3.83 -8.78 6.81
C ILE A 4 -2.46 -8.38 6.25
N SER A 5 -2.37 -7.18 5.69
CA SER A 5 -1.11 -6.54 5.30
C SER A 5 -0.85 -5.30 6.16
N MET A 6 0.34 -4.72 6.04
CA MET A 6 0.76 -3.57 6.83
C MET A 6 1.04 -2.39 5.91
N GLN A 7 0.37 -1.28 6.18
CA GLN A 7 0.75 0.02 5.62
C GLN A 7 1.78 0.68 6.56
N TRP A 8 2.84 1.19 5.95
CA TRP A 8 3.95 1.84 6.63
C TRP A 8 4.02 3.31 6.25
N ASN A 9 3.81 4.18 7.23
CA ASN A 9 3.57 5.61 7.02
C ASN A 9 4.76 6.51 7.39
N LEU A 10 5.94 5.95 7.67
CA LEU A 10 7.08 6.74 8.17
C LEU A 10 7.40 7.97 7.31
N ARG A 11 7.38 7.83 5.97
CA ARG A 11 7.60 8.97 5.06
C ARG A 11 6.57 10.08 5.23
N GLN A 12 5.30 9.74 5.40
CA GLN A 12 4.23 10.72 5.61
C GLN A 12 4.42 11.43 6.95
N VAL A 13 4.62 10.64 8.02
CA VAL A 13 4.84 11.14 9.39
C VAL A 13 6.06 12.07 9.45
N MET A 14 7.13 11.76 8.71
CA MET A 14 8.30 12.63 8.54
C MET A 14 7.93 13.95 7.84
N ALA A 15 7.20 13.89 6.72
CA ALA A 15 6.80 15.08 5.97
C ALA A 15 5.90 16.02 6.79
N ASP A 16 4.97 15.46 7.58
CA ASP A 16 4.11 16.24 8.48
C ASP A 16 4.90 17.02 9.54
N ARG A 17 6.16 16.64 9.78
CA ARG A 17 7.10 17.27 10.72
C ARG A 17 8.18 18.11 10.02
N GLY A 18 8.03 18.35 8.72
CA GLY A 18 9.00 19.11 7.92
C GLY A 18 10.29 18.35 7.61
N LEU A 19 10.33 17.03 7.83
CA LEU A 19 11.46 16.18 7.49
C LEU A 19 11.27 15.58 6.10
N PHE A 20 11.93 16.17 5.11
CA PHE A 20 11.80 15.74 3.71
C PHE A 20 12.96 14.84 3.25
N GLN A 21 14.05 14.77 4.02
CA GLN A 21 15.23 13.98 3.69
C GLN A 21 15.51 12.92 4.76
N THR A 22 15.91 11.72 4.32
CA THR A 22 16.26 10.61 5.22
C THR A 22 17.48 10.91 6.11
N SER A 23 18.38 11.77 5.63
CA SER A 23 19.54 12.26 6.39
C SER A 23 19.14 13.05 7.64
N GLN A 24 17.96 13.70 7.65
CA GLN A 24 17.48 14.46 8.79
C GLN A 24 16.95 13.56 9.92
N LEU A 25 16.55 12.31 9.60
CA LEU A 25 16.09 11.35 10.60
C LEU A 25 17.26 10.73 11.40
N LEU A 26 18.43 10.62 10.78
CA LEU A 26 19.61 10.00 11.37
C LEU A 26 20.02 10.65 12.72
N PRO A 27 20.25 11.98 12.81
CA PRO A 27 20.65 12.60 14.07
C PRO A 27 19.58 12.45 15.17
N LEU A 28 18.29 12.48 14.80
CA LEU A 28 17.20 12.30 15.77
C LEU A 28 17.20 10.91 16.40
N LEU A 29 17.58 9.89 15.64
CA LEU A 29 17.72 8.52 16.15
C LEU A 29 19.00 8.37 16.99
N GLU A 30 20.10 9.02 16.60
CA GLU A 30 21.37 8.99 17.35
C GLU A 30 21.24 9.64 18.73
N GLU A 31 20.46 10.72 18.86
CA GLU A 31 20.12 11.35 20.16
C GLU A 31 19.45 10.37 21.14
N ARG A 32 18.85 9.29 20.62
CA ARG A 32 18.16 8.23 21.39
C ARG A 32 19.01 6.96 21.52
N GLY A 33 20.29 7.01 21.14
CA GLY A 33 21.21 5.87 21.17
C GLY A 33 20.99 4.87 20.04
N ILE A 34 20.23 5.22 19.00
CA ILE A 34 19.96 4.34 17.85
C ILE A 34 20.89 4.73 16.70
N HIS A 35 21.92 3.92 16.50
CA HIS A 35 22.88 4.08 15.41
C HIS A 35 22.53 3.14 14.26
N LEU A 36 22.06 3.70 13.14
CA LEU A 36 21.74 2.96 11.92
C LEU A 36 22.61 3.44 10.76
N THR A 37 22.86 2.56 9.79
CA THR A 37 23.51 2.99 8.55
C THR A 37 22.54 3.80 7.70
N ARG A 38 23.06 4.71 6.86
CA ARG A 38 22.23 5.52 5.93
C ARG A 38 21.36 4.66 5.03
N GLU A 39 21.90 3.55 4.53
CA GLU A 39 21.14 2.58 3.73
C GLU A 39 20.00 1.95 4.52
N HIS A 40 20.22 1.62 5.80
CA HIS A 40 19.17 1.06 6.63
C HIS A 40 18.04 2.08 6.86
N VAL A 41 18.37 3.34 7.16
CA VAL A 41 17.37 4.41 7.26
C VAL A 41 16.64 4.64 5.94
N TYR A 42 17.35 4.64 4.83
CA TYR A 42 16.73 4.78 3.50
C TYR A 42 15.71 3.67 3.24
N ARG A 43 16.07 2.40 3.49
CA ARG A 43 15.13 1.28 3.33
C ARG A 43 13.95 1.39 4.28
N LEU A 44 14.19 1.81 5.53
CA LEU A 44 13.15 2.00 6.52
C LEU A 44 12.14 3.07 6.09
N VAL A 45 12.58 4.16 5.46
CA VAL A 45 11.68 5.24 4.99
C VAL A 45 10.99 4.90 3.67
N THR A 46 11.59 4.04 2.83
CA THR A 46 11.08 3.74 1.48
C THR A 46 10.24 2.48 1.38
N LYS A 47 10.42 1.50 2.29
CA LYS A 47 9.78 0.19 2.19
C LYS A 47 9.21 -0.23 3.55
N PRO A 48 8.06 -0.92 3.57
CA PRO A 48 7.54 -1.52 4.80
C PRO A 48 8.50 -2.61 5.30
N PRO A 49 9.03 -2.51 6.54
CA PRO A 49 9.96 -3.50 7.07
C PRO A 49 9.23 -4.82 7.38
N GLN A 50 9.87 -5.95 7.11
CA GLN A 50 9.38 -7.27 7.54
C GLN A 50 9.73 -7.57 9.00
N ARG A 51 10.86 -7.01 9.46
CA ARG A 51 11.34 -7.09 10.84
C ARG A 51 11.90 -5.73 11.20
N LEU A 52 11.55 -5.26 12.39
CA LEU A 52 12.04 -4.01 12.95
C LEU A 52 12.34 -4.27 14.43
N ASN A 53 13.47 -3.76 14.93
CA ASN A 53 13.74 -3.79 16.36
C ASN A 53 12.73 -2.86 17.07
N THR A 54 12.13 -3.32 18.16
CA THR A 54 11.26 -2.54 19.04
C THR A 54 11.93 -1.26 19.51
N ASP A 55 13.23 -1.27 19.83
CA ASP A 55 13.93 -0.06 20.29
C ASP A 55 13.95 1.02 19.19
N VAL A 56 14.20 0.61 17.94
CA VAL A 56 14.15 1.50 16.78
C VAL A 56 12.72 2.03 16.59
N PHE A 57 11.72 1.17 16.76
CA PHE A 57 10.32 1.55 16.61
C PHE A 57 9.89 2.59 17.65
N VAL A 58 10.25 2.40 18.92
CA VAL A 58 9.98 3.35 20.00
C VAL A 58 10.76 4.64 19.77
N ALA A 59 12.02 4.56 19.36
CA ALA A 59 12.83 5.73 19.05
C ALA A 59 12.27 6.55 17.87
N LEU A 60 11.69 5.90 16.85
CA LEU A 60 10.97 6.60 15.78
C LEU A 60 9.74 7.34 16.30
N CYS A 61 8.95 6.68 17.14
CA CYS A 61 7.77 7.27 17.76
C CYS A 61 8.15 8.51 18.58
N ASP A 62 9.23 8.43 19.38
CA ASP A 62 9.71 9.54 20.20
C ASP A 62 10.37 10.65 19.37
N ALA A 63 11.22 10.31 18.39
CA ALA A 63 11.90 11.26 17.50
C ALA A 63 10.93 12.09 16.66
N LEU A 64 9.81 11.48 16.30
CA LEU A 64 8.76 12.15 15.57
C LEU A 64 7.73 12.73 16.56
N GLY A 65 7.56 12.21 17.76
CA GLY A 65 6.41 12.58 18.60
C GLY A 65 5.12 12.10 17.94
N CYS A 66 5.08 10.83 17.55
CA CYS A 66 3.90 10.15 17.03
C CYS A 66 3.60 8.89 17.85
N THR A 67 2.42 8.33 17.65
CA THR A 67 2.02 7.04 18.22
C THR A 67 2.38 5.90 17.26
N PRO A 68 2.44 4.65 17.76
CA PRO A 68 2.62 3.47 16.91
C PRO A 68 1.65 3.35 15.73
N ASN A 69 0.38 3.72 15.94
CA ASN A 69 -0.67 3.64 14.92
C ASN A 69 -0.49 4.66 13.80
N ASP A 70 0.27 5.74 14.04
CA ASP A 70 0.61 6.70 13.00
C ASP A 70 1.62 6.11 12.01
N LEU A 71 2.51 5.22 12.48
CA LEU A 71 3.54 4.56 11.67
C LEU A 71 3.05 3.27 11.01
N VAL A 72 2.27 2.45 11.74
CA VAL A 72 1.86 1.10 11.35
C VAL A 72 0.35 1.01 11.33
N VAL A 73 -0.23 0.82 10.15
CA VAL A 73 -1.69 0.66 9.99
C VAL A 73 -1.99 -0.72 9.41
N PRO A 74 -2.80 -1.57 10.08
CA PRO A 74 -3.21 -2.85 9.54
C PRO A 74 -4.20 -2.64 8.40
N VAL A 75 -3.90 -3.20 7.23
CA VAL A 75 -4.76 -3.18 6.05
C VAL A 75 -5.40 -4.55 5.89
N VAL A 76 -6.72 -4.57 5.73
CA VAL A 76 -7.47 -5.81 5.51
C VAL A 76 -7.68 -5.98 4.02
N GLU A 77 -7.01 -6.97 3.43
CA GLU A 77 -7.21 -7.29 2.02
C GLU A 77 -8.45 -8.19 1.88
N GLN A 78 -9.53 -7.60 1.39
CA GLN A 78 -10.70 -8.34 0.92
C GLN A 78 -10.33 -8.98 -0.42
N ARG A 79 -10.05 -10.29 -0.44
CA ARG A 79 -9.93 -11.01 -1.72
C ARG A 79 -11.31 -10.97 -2.38
N PRO A 80 -11.49 -10.28 -3.53
CA PRO A 80 -12.78 -10.31 -4.20
C PRO A 80 -13.10 -11.76 -4.55
N ALA A 81 -14.26 -12.24 -4.13
CA ALA A 81 -14.75 -13.54 -4.56
C ALA A 81 -14.78 -13.53 -6.09
N ALA A 82 -14.22 -14.56 -6.73
CA ALA A 82 -14.32 -14.71 -8.17
C ALA A 82 -15.79 -14.64 -8.55
N LYS A 83 -16.17 -13.63 -9.36
CA LYS A 83 -17.51 -13.55 -9.94
C LYS A 83 -17.62 -14.67 -10.97
N THR A 84 -17.86 -15.89 -10.52
CA THR A 84 -18.37 -16.96 -11.39
C THR A 84 -19.74 -16.49 -11.82
N GLY A 85 -19.99 -16.29 -13.12
CA GLY A 85 -21.25 -15.75 -13.66
C GLY A 85 -22.49 -16.64 -13.44
N THR A 86 -22.51 -17.47 -12.40
CA THR A 86 -23.57 -18.39 -11.98
C THR A 86 -24.63 -17.74 -11.08
N THR A 87 -24.67 -16.41 -10.99
CA THR A 87 -25.87 -15.75 -10.48
C THR A 87 -26.98 -15.97 -11.50
N ASP A 88 -27.92 -16.86 -11.18
CA ASP A 88 -29.12 -17.23 -11.96
C ASP A 88 -30.13 -16.07 -12.01
N SER A 89 -29.65 -14.89 -12.38
CA SER A 89 -30.39 -13.63 -12.42
C SER A 89 -30.18 -12.88 -13.73
N GLY A 90 -29.43 -13.47 -14.68
CA GLY A 90 -29.32 -13.00 -16.06
C GLY A 90 -30.33 -13.68 -16.99
N PRO A 91 -30.68 -13.08 -18.14
CA PRO A 91 -31.55 -13.71 -19.13
C PRO A 91 -30.98 -15.07 -19.56
N LYS A 92 -31.81 -16.12 -19.50
CA LYS A 92 -31.39 -17.46 -19.96
C LYS A 92 -30.95 -17.37 -21.43
N ILE A 93 -29.75 -17.89 -21.72
CA ILE A 93 -29.05 -17.79 -23.03
C ILE A 93 -29.95 -18.23 -24.21
N GLY A 94 -30.94 -19.10 -23.97
CA GLY A 94 -31.92 -19.52 -24.98
C GLY A 94 -32.89 -18.43 -25.49
N SER A 95 -32.99 -17.27 -24.81
CA SER A 95 -33.86 -16.15 -25.23
C SER A 95 -33.14 -15.08 -26.05
N LEU A 96 -31.80 -15.13 -26.11
CA LEU A 96 -30.99 -14.17 -26.85
C LEU A 96 -30.89 -14.63 -28.31
N ARG A 97 -31.60 -13.93 -29.21
CA ARG A 97 -31.51 -14.17 -30.65
C ARG A 97 -30.43 -13.27 -31.25
N PRO A 98 -29.39 -13.81 -31.91
CA PRO A 98 -28.37 -13.00 -32.58
C PRO A 98 -28.99 -12.09 -33.64
N VAL A 99 -28.61 -10.80 -33.63
CA VAL A 99 -28.97 -9.87 -34.70
C VAL A 99 -27.99 -10.05 -35.86
N ARG A 100 -28.50 -10.21 -37.08
CA ARG A 100 -27.66 -10.37 -38.29
C ARG A 100 -26.87 -9.10 -38.56
N ALA A 101 -25.54 -9.22 -38.61
CA ALA A 101 -24.67 -8.11 -38.99
C ALA A 101 -24.92 -7.68 -40.46
N LYS A 102 -24.94 -6.36 -40.71
CA LYS A 102 -24.89 -5.79 -42.06
C LYS A 102 -23.46 -5.35 -42.35
N VAL A 103 -22.82 -6.00 -43.32
CA VAL A 103 -21.48 -5.59 -43.79
C VAL A 103 -21.65 -4.46 -44.80
N ARG A 104 -21.07 -3.30 -44.53
CA ARG A 104 -20.88 -2.23 -45.52
C ARG A 104 -19.49 -2.38 -46.11
N ARG A 105 -19.39 -2.61 -47.43
CA ARG A 105 -18.11 -2.49 -48.12
C ARG A 105 -17.82 -0.99 -48.30
N PRO A 106 -16.60 -0.52 -48.02
CA PRO A 106 -16.18 0.81 -48.45
C PRO A 106 -16.09 0.83 -49.98
N ASP A 107 -16.64 1.87 -50.60
CA ASP A 107 -16.56 2.06 -52.05
C ASP A 107 -15.08 2.32 -52.42
N GLY A 108 -14.58 1.53 -53.37
CA GLY A 108 -13.19 1.57 -53.80
C GLY A 108 -12.86 2.88 -54.51
N ALA A 109 -11.70 3.45 -54.15
CA ALA A 109 -10.99 4.45 -54.92
C ALA A 109 -9.85 3.77 -55.69
#